data_AF-A0A416CLR5-F1
#
_entry.id   AF-A0A416CLR5-F1
#
_cell.length_a   1.000
_cell.length_b   1.000
_cell.length_c   1.000
_cell.angle_alpha   90.00
_cell.angle_beta   90.00
_cell.angle_gamma   90.00
#
_symmetry.space_group_name_H-M   'P 1'
#
loop_
_entity.id
_entity.type
_entity.pdbx_description
1 polymer ?
#
loop_
_entity_poly.entity_id
_entity_poly.type
_entity_poly.pdbx_seq_one_letter_code
_entity_poly.pdbx_strand_id
1 'polypeptide(L)' 'MSKIIGVFPMFNTGGICVHAIDDAEDKVLASVNGENPEWCEMAEQPQEDGDEMESGFLLGSFFVPFSGVMRM' A
#
# COMPACT_ATOMS: atom_id res chain seq x y z
N MET A 1 5.85 -11.98 -13.55
CA MET A 1 5.86 -10.57 -13.12
C MET A 1 4.41 -10.16 -12.95
N SER A 2 3.96 -9.92 -11.72
CA SER A 2 2.62 -9.38 -11.48
C SER A 2 2.58 -7.94 -12.02
N LYS A 3 1.46 -7.54 -12.62
CA LYS A 3 1.28 -6.18 -13.13
C LYS A 3 1.22 -5.22 -11.94
N ILE A 4 1.98 -4.13 -11.98
CA ILE A 4 1.89 -3.05 -10.99
C ILE A 4 0.74 -2.13 -11.38
N ILE A 5 -0.17 -1.87 -10.45
CA ILE A 5 -1.34 -0.97 -10.61
C ILE A 5 -1.16 0.36 -9.87
N GLY A 6 -0.20 0.44 -8.96
CA GLY A 6 0.16 1.69 -8.30
C GLY A 6 1.48 1.60 -7.54
N VAL A 7 2.05 2.75 -7.21
CA VAL A 7 3.31 2.86 -6.47
C VAL A 7 3.20 3.93 -5.40
N PHE A 8 3.55 3.57 -4.16
CA PHE A 8 3.78 4.50 -3.07
C PHE A 8 5.28 4.80 -2.97
N PRO A 9 5.73 6.05 -3.18
CA PRO A 9 7.15 6.40 -3.09
C PRO A 9 7.59 6.48 -1.63
N MET A 10 8.55 5.66 -1.22
CA MET A 10 9.14 5.77 0.14
C MET A 10 10.34 6.73 0.15
N PHE A 11 11.27 6.59 -0.82
CA PHE A 11 12.50 7.41 -0.94
C PHE A 11 12.95 7.49 -2.41
N ASN A 12 13.98 8.28 -2.71
CA ASN A 12 14.46 8.53 -4.09
C ASN A 12 14.76 7.26 -4.93
N THR A 13 15.04 6.12 -4.29
CA THR A 13 15.42 4.87 -4.98
C THR A 13 14.45 3.72 -4.72
N GLY A 14 13.43 3.89 -3.88
CA GLY A 14 12.60 2.78 -3.42
C GLY A 14 11.13 3.13 -3.25
N GLY A 15 10.26 2.18 -3.55
CA GLY A 15 8.82 2.33 -3.44
C GLY A 15 8.10 1.02 -3.16
N ILE A 16 6.89 1.15 -2.65
CA ILE A 16 5.98 0.03 -2.45
C ILE A 16 5.12 -0.09 -3.70
N CYS A 17 5.22 -1.22 -4.38
CA CYS A 17 4.43 -1.54 -5.55
C CYS A 17 3.14 -2.24 -5.12
N VAL A 18 2.00 -1.74 -5.58
CA VAL A 18 0.70 -2.38 -5.44
C VAL A 18 0.42 -3.17 -6.71
N HIS A 19 0.12 -4.46 -6.57
CA HIS A 19 -0.09 -5.39 -7.68
C HIS A 19 -1.57 -5.75 -7.87
N ALA A 20 -2.32 -5.82 -6.77
CA ALA A 20 -3.75 -6.11 -6.77
C ALA A 20 -4.40 -5.59 -5.49
N ILE A 21 -5.70 -5.33 -5.56
CA ILE A 21 -6.56 -5.01 -4.43
C ILE A 21 -7.69 -6.04 -4.48
N ASP A 22 -7.90 -6.74 -3.37
CA ASP A 22 -9.00 -7.68 -3.17
C ASP A 22 -9.96 -7.09 -2.15
N ASP A 23 -10.99 -6.41 -2.64
CA ASP A 23 -12.03 -5.79 -1.81
C ASP A 23 -12.93 -6.82 -1.11
N ALA A 24 -12.91 -8.10 -1.50
CA ALA A 24 -13.73 -9.13 -0.86
C ALA A 24 -13.07 -9.67 0.42
N GLU A 25 -11.74 -9.71 0.45
CA GLU A 25 -10.94 -10.21 1.57
C GLU A 25 -10.23 -9.08 2.35
N ASP A 26 -10.53 -7.81 2.04
CA ASP A 26 -9.90 -6.61 2.62
C ASP A 26 -8.36 -6.67 2.57
N LYS A 27 -7.81 -7.06 1.41
CA LYS A 27 -6.37 -7.28 1.23
C LYS A 27 -5.78 -6.59 0.02
N VAL A 28 -4.50 -6.25 0.13
CA VAL A 28 -3.70 -5.64 -0.93
C VAL A 28 -2.49 -6.50 -1.20
N LEU A 29 -2.27 -6.88 -2.45
CA LEU A 29 -1.02 -7.54 -2.85
C LEU A 29 0.02 -6.45 -3.09
N ALA A 30 0.99 -6.33 -2.19
CA ALA A 30 2.01 -5.29 -2.23
C ALA A 30 3.42 -5.86 -2.14
N SER A 31 4.41 -5.10 -2.55
CA SER A 31 5.80 -5.54 -2.49
C SER A 31 6.78 -4.36 -2.43
N VAL A 32 7.95 -4.55 -1.85
CA VAL A 32 9.03 -3.54 -1.89
C VAL A 32 9.77 -3.68 -3.22
N ASN A 33 9.85 -2.60 -3.99
CA ASN A 33 10.56 -2.53 -5.28
C ASN A 33 10.14 -3.59 -6.32
N GLY A 34 8.91 -4.12 -6.22
CA GLY A 34 8.42 -5.16 -7.12
C GLY A 34 8.87 -6.58 -6.78
N GLU A 35 9.62 -6.78 -5.68
CA GLU A 35 10.15 -8.09 -5.30
C GLU A 35 9.32 -8.76 -4.21
N ASN A 36 9.12 -10.09 -4.32
CA ASN A 36 8.39 -10.94 -3.37
C ASN A 36 7.05 -10.37 -2.88
N PRO A 37 6.02 -10.24 -3.74
CA PRO A 37 4.73 -9.70 -3.32
C PRO A 37 4.07 -10.53 -2.23
N GLU A 38 3.48 -9.84 -1.26
CA GLU A 38 2.76 -10.42 -0.13
C GLU A 38 1.37 -9.78 0.02
N TRP A 39 0.44 -10.56 0.57
CA TRP A 39 -0.90 -10.06 0.87
C TRP A 39 -0.87 -9.33 2.21
N CYS A 40 -1.14 -8.03 2.14
CA CYS A 40 -1.23 -7.11 3.26
C CYS A 40 -2.69 -6.90 3.63
N GLU A 41 -3.00 -6.89 4.93
CA GLU A 41 -4.32 -6.52 5.43
C GLU A 41 -4.58 -5.02 5.20
N MET A 42 -5.78 -4.68 4.76
CA MET A 42 -6.25 -3.30 4.78
C MET A 42 -6.45 -2.84 6.22
N ALA A 43 -6.22 -1.56 6.45
CA ALA A 43 -6.38 -0.94 7.75
C ALA A 43 -6.81 0.52 7.60
N GLU A 44 -7.40 1.05 8.65
CA GLU A 44 -7.66 2.48 8.81
C GLU A 44 -6.81 2.98 9.97
N GLN A 45 -6.08 4.08 9.77
CA GLN A 45 -5.30 4.74 10.81
C GLN A 45 -5.57 6.24 10.82
N PRO A 46 -5.46 6.92 11.98
CA PRO A 46 -5.52 8.38 12.01
C PRO A 46 -4.44 8.97 11.11
N GLN A 47 -4.77 10.05 10.40
CA GLN A 47 -3.77 10.84 9.68
C GLN A 47 -2.75 11.43 10.66
N GLU A 48 -1.51 11.65 10.21
CA GLU A 48 -0.44 12.15 11.09
C GLU A 48 -0.78 13.51 11.76
N ASP A 49 -1.61 14.34 11.11
CA ASP A 49 -1.93 15.70 11.53
C ASP A 49 -3.41 15.92 11.92
N GLY A 50 -4.21 14.86 12.08
CA GLY A 50 -5.65 15.03 12.28
C GLY A 50 -6.38 13.86 12.94
N ASP A 51 -7.63 14.13 13.32
CA ASP A 51 -8.57 13.12 13.83
C ASP A 51 -9.26 12.34 12.70
N GLU A 52 -9.00 12.71 11.43
CA GLU A 52 -9.56 12.00 10.27
C GLU A 52 -8.85 10.65 10.10
N MET A 53 -9.64 9.60 9.97
CA MET A 53 -9.15 8.27 9.64
C MET A 53 -8.86 8.18 8.14
N GLU A 54 -7.74 7.59 7.79
CA GLU A 54 -7.35 7.33 6.41
C GLU A 54 -7.22 5.83 6.17
N SER A 55 -7.77 5.37 5.04
CA SER A 55 -7.70 3.97 4.63
C SER A 55 -6.39 3.67 3.90
N GLY A 56 -5.84 2.51 4.16
CA GLY A 56 -4.59 2.04 3.59
C GLY A 56 -4.38 0.55 3.82
N PHE A 57 -3.13 0.12 3.82
CA PHE A 57 -2.76 -1.26 4.13
C PHE A 57 -1.45 -1.33 4.93
N LEU A 58 -1.26 -2.43 5.65
CA LEU A 58 -0.06 -2.68 6.46
C LEU A 58 0.92 -3.61 5.76
N LEU A 59 2.07 -3.07 5.34
CA LEU A 59 3.20 -3.87 4.87
C LEU A 59 4.18 -4.06 6.04
N GLY A 60 4.13 -5.24 6.67
CA GLY A 60 4.80 -5.47 7.95
C GLY A 60 4.23 -4.55 9.03
N SER A 61 5.04 -3.63 9.55
CA SER A 61 4.60 -2.60 10.51
C SER A 61 4.41 -1.22 9.89
N PHE A 62 4.59 -1.08 8.57
CA PHE A 62 4.52 0.20 7.88
C PHE A 62 3.13 0.39 7.28
N PHE A 63 2.46 1.50 7.65
CA PHE A 63 1.17 1.86 7.10
C PHE A 63 1.36 2.62 5.78
N VAL A 64 0.69 2.15 4.73
CA VAL A 64 0.70 2.76 3.41
C VAL A 64 -0.68 3.33 3.13
N PRO A 65 -0.87 4.66 3.14
CA PRO A 65 -2.16 5.26 2.85
C PRO A 65 -2.47 5.14 1.36
N PHE A 66 -3.73 4.80 1.02
CA PHE A 66 -4.14 4.70 -0.38
C PHE A 66 -4.04 6.04 -1.13
N SER A 67 -4.20 7.16 -0.42
CA SER A 67 -4.05 8.52 -0.97
C SER A 67 -2.65 8.80 -1.51
N GLY A 68 -1.62 8.18 -0.93
CA GLY A 68 -0.22 8.29 -1.37
C GLY A 68 0.15 7.34 -2.50
N VAL A 69 -0.70 6.39 -2.86
CA VAL A 69 -0.44 5.43 -3.95
C VAL A 69 -0.72 6.10 -5.29
N MET A 70 0.34 6.35 -6.07
CA MET A 70 0.22 6.84 -7.44
C MET A 70 -0.20 5.70 -8.37
N ARG A 71 -1.43 5.74 -8.87
CA ARG A 71 -1.98 4.74 -9.80
C ARG A 71 -1.35 4.88 -11.20
N MET A 72 -1.13 3.74 -11.87
CA MET A 72 -0.61 3.66 -13.25
C MET A 72 -1.70 3.39 -14.28
#